data_AF-A0AAN4YE75-F1
#
_entry.id   AF-A0AAN4YE75-F1
#
_cell.length_a   1.000
_cell.length_b   1.000
_cell.length_c   1.000
_cell.angle_alpha   90.00
_cell.angle_beta   90.00
_cell.angle_gamma   90.00
#
_symmetry.space_group_name_H-M   'P 1'
#
loop_
_entity.id
_entity.type
_entity.pdbx_description
1 polymer ?
#
loop_
_entity_poly.entity_id
_entity_poly.type
_entity_poly.pdbx_seq_one_letter_code
_entity_poly.pdbx_strand_id
1 'polypeptide(L)'
;MAVPDCNISRFLGFLSGPQEWTYLINPEHMKVDQPLNLDDDDFECHSGLPRPISTPTDMSFSLERLKLGIVCREVIDATSHEHLYGIEISYEKILELDRKFHQALAEIPEFFRLDPTSRRRFASLYQNRPTIAWQRCLLQQGYFSRLCRLHRQFFVRGAREPLYSYSHIVCLQSARKVLEIKKIMDEDEPKFTPPSSVVWSVMHHVFMAAVILLLDVCFNWDDILAEKRKEEVLDACRMLSNAQLSSSLVKEGINAMMGVLQKHWKHEKLAASPNRNSIPNVNAAGPDMPRQPLPSTSGASYTPATTIELDPPGDLPSNLDDTDERQLEDIWSEMLDNGANLDLGDTAWTGLLTELTNATMPG
;
A
#
# COMPACT_ATOMS: atom_id res chain seq x y z
N MET A 1 -28.04 11.82 2.21
CA MET A 1 -27.49 12.27 3.51
C MET A 1 -26.04 11.86 3.54
N ALA A 2 -25.11 12.81 3.45
CA ALA A 2 -23.68 12.51 3.37
C ALA A 2 -23.23 11.92 4.71
N VAL A 3 -22.82 10.66 4.73
CA VAL A 3 -22.11 10.08 5.86
C VAL A 3 -20.71 10.68 5.81
N PRO A 4 -20.31 11.55 6.74
CA PRO A 4 -18.99 12.16 6.71
C PRO A 4 -17.92 11.08 6.87
N ASP A 5 -16.81 11.25 6.16
CA ASP A 5 -15.61 10.41 6.04
C ASP A 5 -14.85 10.11 7.36
N CYS A 6 -15.53 10.08 8.49
CA CYS A 6 -14.97 9.91 9.84
C CYS A 6 -14.48 8.48 10.14
N ASN A 7 -14.70 7.51 9.24
CA ASN A 7 -14.27 6.11 9.44
C ASN A 7 -13.01 5.71 8.65
N ILE A 8 -12.47 6.58 7.80
CA ILE A 8 -11.14 6.38 7.17
C ILE A 8 -10.01 6.74 8.16
N SER A 9 -10.30 7.54 9.20
CA SER A 9 -9.30 8.09 10.13
C SER A 9 -8.87 7.18 11.28
N ARG A 10 -9.46 5.98 11.46
CA ARG A 10 -9.18 5.18 12.68
C ARG A 10 -7.78 4.57 12.74
N PHE A 11 -7.06 4.45 11.61
CA PHE A 11 -5.65 3.98 11.60
C PHE A 11 -4.83 4.67 10.51
N LEU A 12 -4.45 5.93 10.78
CA LEU A 12 -3.47 6.66 9.96
C LEU A 12 -2.17 5.86 9.80
N GLY A 13 -1.80 5.00 10.76
CA GLY A 13 -0.61 4.15 10.68
C GLY A 13 -0.58 3.13 9.54
N PHE A 14 -1.73 2.78 8.95
CA PHE A 14 -1.78 1.99 7.70
C PHE A 14 -1.88 2.83 6.44
N LEU A 15 -2.03 4.15 6.58
CA LEU A 15 -1.90 5.07 5.48
C LEU A 15 -0.44 5.46 5.30
N SER A 16 -0.11 5.67 4.04
CA SER A 16 1.12 6.23 3.54
C SER A 16 1.46 7.59 4.13
N GLY A 17 2.71 7.82 4.53
CA GLY A 17 3.23 9.15 4.85
C GLY A 17 3.76 9.33 6.28
N PRO A 18 3.93 10.57 6.75
CA PRO A 18 4.62 10.88 8.02
C PRO A 18 3.99 10.29 9.28
N GLN A 19 2.76 9.78 9.19
CA GLN A 19 2.01 9.20 10.29
C GLN A 19 1.96 7.66 10.22
N GLU A 20 2.69 7.04 9.29
CA GLU A 20 2.83 5.58 9.21
C GLU A 20 3.25 5.02 10.57
N TRP A 21 2.69 3.87 10.96
CA TRP A 21 2.94 3.22 12.26
C TRP A 21 2.47 3.98 13.51
N THR A 22 1.66 5.03 13.36
CA THR A 22 1.11 5.79 14.50
C THR A 22 -0.42 5.85 14.49
N TYR A 23 -1.02 6.03 15.66
CA TYR A 23 -2.44 6.33 15.81
C TYR A 23 -2.67 7.16 17.10
N LEU A 24 -3.75 7.95 17.13
CA LEU A 24 -4.06 8.86 18.24
C LEU A 24 -5.21 8.36 19.14
N ILE A 25 -5.66 7.13 18.92
CA ILE A 25 -6.80 6.53 19.60
C ILE A 25 -6.32 5.64 20.75
N ASN A 26 -6.58 6.03 22.00
CA ASN A 26 -6.40 5.11 23.14
C ASN A 26 -7.70 4.30 23.36
N PRO A 27 -7.68 2.95 23.22
CA PRO A 27 -8.86 2.11 23.47
C PRO A 27 -9.43 2.28 24.88
N GLU A 28 -8.60 2.55 25.88
CA GLU A 28 -9.03 2.75 27.28
C GLU A 28 -9.90 4.02 27.45
N HIS A 29 -9.88 4.94 26.49
CA HIS A 29 -10.72 6.13 26.50
C HIS A 29 -12.08 5.89 25.81
N MET A 30 -12.29 4.74 25.16
CA MET A 30 -13.55 4.40 24.50
C MET A 30 -14.53 3.77 25.50
N LYS A 31 -15.49 4.56 25.97
CA LYS A 31 -16.56 4.12 26.88
C LYS A 31 -17.91 3.89 26.18
N VAL A 32 -17.87 3.39 24.95
CA VAL A 32 -19.06 3.10 24.15
C VAL A 32 -19.08 1.64 23.73
N ASP A 33 -20.26 1.06 23.65
CA ASP A 33 -20.45 -0.30 23.14
C ASP A 33 -20.16 -0.37 21.63
N GLN A 34 -19.88 -1.57 21.14
CA GLN A 34 -19.77 -1.79 19.70
C GLN A 34 -21.13 -1.57 19.03
N PRO A 35 -21.16 -1.12 17.76
CA PRO A 35 -22.42 -0.96 17.05
C PRO A 35 -23.18 -2.29 16.95
N LEU A 36 -24.51 -2.22 16.87
CA LEU A 36 -25.35 -3.40 16.70
C LEU A 36 -25.44 -3.77 15.21
N ASN A 37 -25.59 -5.06 14.91
CA ASN A 37 -25.86 -5.53 13.55
C ASN A 37 -27.34 -5.29 13.20
N LEU A 38 -27.67 -4.10 12.72
CA LEU A 38 -29.01 -3.64 12.42
C LEU A 38 -29.03 -2.84 11.11
N ASP A 39 -30.18 -2.83 10.44
CA ASP A 39 -30.46 -1.89 9.35
C ASP A 39 -30.88 -0.54 9.95
N ASP A 40 -30.62 0.56 9.23
CA ASP A 40 -30.90 1.91 9.76
C ASP A 40 -32.40 2.12 10.03
N ASP A 41 -33.27 1.57 9.18
CA ASP A 41 -34.74 1.66 9.31
C ASP A 41 -35.29 0.89 10.53
N ASP A 42 -34.58 -0.14 10.98
CA ASP A 42 -34.98 -0.95 12.14
C ASP A 42 -34.74 -0.21 13.47
N PHE A 43 -34.02 0.91 13.45
CA PHE A 43 -33.73 1.72 14.63
C PHE A 43 -35.00 2.41 15.16
N GLU A 44 -35.91 2.81 14.28
CA GLU A 44 -37.13 3.56 14.64
C GLU A 44 -38.30 2.65 15.05
N CYS A 45 -38.34 1.40 14.56
CA CYS A 45 -39.48 0.49 14.71
C CYS A 45 -39.22 -0.61 15.76
N HIS A 46 -39.13 -0.20 17.02
CA HIS A 46 -39.27 -0.99 18.26
C HIS A 46 -38.95 -2.52 18.22
N SER A 47 -37.66 -2.84 18.29
CA SER A 47 -37.16 -3.86 19.25
C SER A 47 -35.67 -3.67 19.60
N GLY A 48 -34.88 -2.99 18.76
CA GLY A 48 -33.48 -2.66 19.04
C GLY A 48 -32.56 -3.88 19.25
N LEU A 49 -33.04 -5.09 18.97
CA LEU A 49 -32.28 -6.32 19.18
C LEU A 49 -31.40 -6.61 17.97
N PRO A 50 -30.09 -6.81 18.14
CA PRO A 50 -29.18 -7.06 17.03
C PRO A 50 -29.57 -8.33 16.25
N ARG A 51 -29.50 -8.25 14.92
CA ARG A 51 -29.66 -9.42 14.05
C ARG A 51 -28.40 -10.31 14.15
N PRO A 52 -28.51 -11.64 13.95
CA PRO A 52 -27.34 -12.52 13.89
C PRO A 52 -26.32 -12.03 12.86
N ILE A 53 -25.01 -12.20 13.13
CA ILE A 53 -23.94 -11.72 12.24
C ILE A 53 -23.97 -12.35 10.83
N SER A 54 -24.64 -13.51 10.70
CA SER A 54 -24.90 -14.17 9.42
C SER A 54 -25.97 -13.48 8.57
N THR A 55 -26.74 -12.57 9.17
CA THR A 55 -27.78 -11.79 8.50
C THR A 55 -27.19 -10.46 8.04
N PRO A 56 -27.19 -10.19 6.72
CA PRO A 56 -26.67 -8.94 6.17
C PRO A 56 -27.53 -7.75 6.61
N THR A 57 -26.87 -6.68 7.04
CA THR A 57 -27.48 -5.40 7.43
C THR A 57 -26.62 -4.22 6.94
N ASP A 58 -27.12 -2.99 7.08
CA ASP A 58 -26.33 -1.77 6.81
C ASP A 58 -25.06 -1.70 7.68
N MET A 59 -25.12 -2.22 8.91
CA MET A 59 -24.00 -2.22 9.84
C MET A 59 -23.00 -3.36 9.64
N SER A 60 -23.32 -4.38 8.84
CA SER A 60 -22.46 -5.55 8.64
C SER A 60 -21.04 -5.18 8.20
N PHE A 61 -20.90 -4.27 7.23
CA PHE A 61 -19.57 -3.86 6.76
C PHE A 61 -18.79 -3.07 7.81
N SER A 62 -19.45 -2.20 8.57
CA SER A 62 -18.83 -1.41 9.63
C SER A 62 -18.28 -2.30 10.74
N LEU A 63 -19.01 -3.37 11.09
CA LEU A 63 -18.57 -4.36 12.08
C LEU A 63 -17.36 -5.16 11.61
N GLU A 64 -17.37 -5.64 10.37
CA GLU A 64 -16.22 -6.38 9.82
C GLU A 64 -15.00 -5.47 9.60
N ARG A 65 -15.21 -4.21 9.23
CA ARG A 65 -14.14 -3.20 9.19
C ARG A 65 -13.56 -2.92 10.57
N LEU A 66 -14.39 -2.90 11.61
CA LEU A 66 -13.92 -2.72 12.99
C LEU A 66 -13.01 -3.87 13.40
N LYS A 67 -13.38 -5.13 13.10
CA LYS A 67 -12.54 -6.31 13.34
C LYS A 67 -11.19 -6.21 12.64
N LEU A 68 -11.19 -5.90 11.34
CA LEU A 68 -9.94 -5.68 10.58
C LEU A 68 -9.11 -4.54 11.20
N GLY A 69 -9.76 -3.45 11.61
CA GLY A 69 -9.11 -2.33 12.29
C GLY A 69 -8.44 -2.72 13.61
N ILE A 70 -9.06 -3.60 14.40
CA ILE A 70 -8.47 -4.13 15.63
C ILE A 70 -7.18 -4.90 15.32
N VAL A 71 -7.21 -5.81 14.34
CA VAL A 71 -6.00 -6.56 13.92
C VAL A 71 -4.90 -5.62 13.42
N CYS A 72 -5.27 -4.63 12.62
CA CYS A 72 -4.36 -3.57 12.19
C CYS A 72 -3.70 -2.87 13.40
N ARG A 73 -4.48 -2.44 14.40
CA ARG A 73 -3.92 -1.83 15.61
C ARG A 73 -2.88 -2.73 16.26
N GLU A 74 -3.20 -4.01 16.43
CA GLU A 74 -2.31 -4.97 17.06
C GLU A 74 -0.99 -5.14 16.29
N VAL A 75 -1.01 -5.05 14.96
CA VAL A 75 0.21 -5.00 14.14
C VAL A 75 1.03 -3.75 14.46
N ILE A 76 0.39 -2.56 14.51
CA ILE A 76 1.09 -1.32 14.84
C ILE A 76 1.70 -1.41 16.24
N ASP A 77 0.93 -1.84 17.23
CA ASP A 77 1.40 -2.00 18.61
C ASP A 77 2.60 -2.94 18.71
N ALA A 78 2.59 -4.02 17.91
CA ALA A 78 3.62 -5.04 17.95
C ALA A 78 4.88 -4.73 17.14
N THR A 79 4.87 -3.70 16.29
CA THR A 79 5.96 -3.43 15.32
C THR A 79 6.40 -1.98 15.27
N SER A 80 5.69 -1.06 15.93
CA SER A 80 5.97 0.39 15.85
C SER A 80 7.38 0.73 16.31
N HIS A 81 7.86 0.11 17.39
CA HIS A 81 9.23 0.29 17.86
C HIS A 81 10.23 -0.08 16.77
N GLU A 82 10.11 -1.27 16.20
CA GLU A 82 11.03 -1.76 15.17
C GLU A 82 11.05 -0.82 13.95
N HIS A 83 9.88 -0.41 13.45
CA HIS A 83 9.81 0.52 12.32
C HIS A 83 10.43 1.89 12.63
N LEU A 84 10.16 2.46 13.80
CA LEU A 84 10.66 3.78 14.19
C LEU A 84 12.19 3.82 14.38
N TYR A 85 12.78 2.69 14.78
CA TYR A 85 14.23 2.57 14.98
C TYR A 85 14.96 1.88 13.83
N GLY A 86 14.26 1.56 12.72
CA GLY A 86 14.85 0.89 11.56
C GLY A 86 15.38 -0.52 11.87
N ILE A 87 14.74 -1.21 12.82
CA ILE A 87 15.09 -2.56 13.25
C ILE A 87 14.25 -3.56 12.44
N GLU A 88 14.85 -4.66 11.99
CA GLU A 88 14.10 -5.74 11.35
C GLU A 88 13.19 -6.44 12.37
N ILE A 89 11.92 -6.61 12.01
CA ILE A 89 10.96 -7.34 12.83
C ILE A 89 11.26 -8.83 12.76
N SER A 90 11.36 -9.50 13.92
CA SER A 90 11.57 -10.95 13.97
C SER A 90 10.56 -11.72 13.13
N TYR A 91 11.01 -12.80 12.47
CA TYR A 91 10.15 -13.52 11.55
C TYR A 91 8.97 -14.21 12.25
N GLU A 92 9.22 -14.71 13.46
CA GLU A 92 8.22 -15.32 14.32
C GLU A 92 7.08 -14.34 14.63
N LYS A 93 7.40 -13.06 14.84
CA LYS A 93 6.41 -11.99 15.05
C LYS A 93 5.57 -11.77 13.79
N ILE A 94 6.17 -11.78 12.60
CA ILE A 94 5.43 -11.69 11.34
C ILE A 94 4.45 -12.85 11.20
N LEU A 95 4.86 -14.07 11.49
CA LEU A 95 3.98 -15.25 11.45
C LEU A 95 2.88 -15.22 12.53
N GLU A 96 3.12 -14.57 13.67
CA GLU A 96 2.10 -14.35 14.69
C GLU A 96 1.01 -13.38 14.21
N LEU A 97 1.42 -12.27 13.61
CA LEU A 97 0.51 -11.26 13.07
C LEU A 97 -0.27 -11.77 11.85
N ASP A 98 0.36 -12.57 11.00
CA ASP A 98 -0.26 -13.25 9.87
C ASP A 98 -1.44 -14.13 10.32
N ARG A 99 -1.22 -14.97 11.35
CA ARG A 99 -2.28 -15.82 11.93
C ARG A 99 -3.49 -15.02 12.40
N LYS A 100 -3.29 -13.82 12.94
CA LYS A 100 -4.40 -12.94 13.38
C LYS A 100 -5.23 -12.45 12.19
N PHE A 101 -4.59 -12.05 11.08
CA PHE A 101 -5.31 -11.70 9.86
C PHE A 101 -6.07 -12.89 9.30
N HIS A 102 -5.46 -14.08 9.22
CA HIS A 102 -6.12 -15.28 8.72
C HIS A 102 -7.29 -15.73 9.60
N GLN A 103 -7.17 -15.62 10.92
CA GLN A 103 -8.28 -15.90 11.84
C GLN A 103 -9.45 -14.94 11.59
N ALA A 104 -9.20 -13.64 11.59
CA ALA A 104 -10.23 -12.63 11.34
C ALA A 104 -10.88 -12.80 9.96
N LEU A 105 -10.09 -13.16 8.94
CA LEU A 105 -10.59 -13.46 7.59
C LEU A 105 -11.45 -14.74 7.55
N ALA A 106 -11.14 -15.76 8.35
CA ALA A 106 -11.93 -17.00 8.41
C ALA A 106 -13.32 -16.80 9.04
N GLU A 107 -13.44 -15.82 9.94
CA GLU A 107 -14.67 -15.49 10.66
C GLU A 107 -15.63 -14.59 9.87
N ILE A 108 -15.25 -14.12 8.68
CA ILE A 108 -16.10 -13.22 7.91
C ILE A 108 -17.44 -13.91 7.53
N PRO A 109 -18.56 -13.15 7.56
CA PRO A 109 -19.85 -13.63 7.09
C PRO A 109 -19.80 -14.12 5.65
N GLU A 110 -20.59 -15.15 5.34
CA GLU A 110 -20.57 -15.82 4.03
C GLU A 110 -20.88 -14.86 2.87
N PHE A 111 -21.78 -13.89 3.07
CA PHE A 111 -22.11 -12.86 2.09
C PHE A 111 -20.98 -11.85 1.82
N PHE A 112 -19.88 -11.91 2.57
CA PHE A 112 -18.65 -11.16 2.30
C PHE A 112 -17.49 -12.03 1.79
N ARG A 113 -17.71 -13.31 1.51
CA ARG A 113 -16.69 -14.19 0.94
C ARG A 113 -16.61 -14.05 -0.59
N LEU A 114 -15.39 -14.17 -1.14
CA LEU A 114 -15.16 -14.09 -2.59
C LEU A 114 -15.34 -15.43 -3.32
N ASP A 115 -15.44 -16.54 -2.59
CA ASP A 115 -15.51 -17.85 -3.23
C ASP A 115 -16.76 -17.96 -4.12
N PRO A 116 -16.67 -18.71 -5.25
CA PRO A 116 -17.78 -18.79 -6.21
C PRO A 116 -19.09 -19.31 -5.59
N THR A 117 -19.03 -20.17 -4.58
CA THR A 117 -20.21 -20.75 -3.93
C THR A 117 -20.98 -19.69 -3.16
N SER A 118 -20.29 -18.95 -2.29
CA SER A 118 -20.87 -17.84 -1.54
C SER A 118 -21.40 -16.76 -2.48
N ARG A 119 -20.64 -16.39 -3.52
CA ARG A 119 -21.08 -15.37 -4.49
C ARG A 119 -22.39 -15.76 -5.19
N ARG A 120 -22.53 -17.02 -5.63
CA ARG A 120 -23.76 -17.51 -6.25
C ARG A 120 -24.93 -17.55 -5.27
N ARG A 121 -24.69 -18.02 -4.04
CA ARG A 121 -25.72 -18.12 -3.00
C ARG A 121 -26.34 -16.77 -2.67
N PHE A 122 -25.54 -15.71 -2.62
CA PHE A 122 -25.98 -14.36 -2.26
C PHE A 122 -26.20 -13.44 -3.48
N ALA A 123 -26.28 -13.98 -4.70
CA ALA A 123 -26.44 -13.17 -5.92
C ALA A 123 -27.70 -12.28 -5.90
N SER A 124 -28.84 -12.79 -5.39
CA SER A 124 -30.06 -11.99 -5.25
C SER A 124 -29.93 -10.88 -4.21
N LEU A 125 -29.20 -11.11 -3.11
CA LEU A 125 -28.88 -10.07 -2.12
C LEU A 125 -28.09 -8.94 -2.78
N TYR A 126 -27.09 -9.27 -3.59
CA TYR A 126 -26.27 -8.27 -4.27
C TYR A 126 -27.09 -7.44 -5.26
N GLN A 127 -28.02 -8.04 -5.99
CA GLN A 127 -28.93 -7.29 -6.87
C GLN A 127 -29.82 -6.32 -6.10
N ASN A 128 -30.36 -6.75 -4.95
CA ASN A 128 -31.26 -5.92 -4.14
C ASN A 128 -30.51 -4.87 -3.30
N ARG A 129 -29.28 -5.17 -2.86
CA ARG A 129 -28.41 -4.29 -2.07
C ARG A 129 -27.01 -4.22 -2.69
N PRO A 130 -26.82 -3.50 -3.82
CA PRO A 130 -25.54 -3.40 -4.54
C PRO A 130 -24.37 -2.96 -3.66
N THR A 131 -24.62 -2.10 -2.68
CA THR A 131 -23.62 -1.63 -1.71
C THR A 131 -22.95 -2.80 -0.97
N ILE A 132 -23.68 -3.87 -0.64
CA ILE A 132 -23.10 -5.05 0.04
C ILE A 132 -22.13 -5.79 -0.89
N ALA A 133 -22.46 -5.89 -2.17
CA ALA A 133 -21.59 -6.51 -3.16
C ALA A 133 -20.27 -5.75 -3.31
N TRP A 134 -20.34 -4.42 -3.25
CA TRP A 134 -19.17 -3.54 -3.26
C TRP A 134 -18.34 -3.64 -1.97
N GLN A 135 -19.01 -3.59 -0.81
CA GLN A 135 -18.39 -3.72 0.52
C GLN A 135 -17.67 -5.06 0.69
N ARG A 136 -18.20 -6.15 0.13
CA ARG A 136 -17.53 -7.46 0.04
C ARG A 136 -16.13 -7.33 -0.58
N CYS A 137 -16.04 -6.68 -1.74
CA CYS A 137 -14.78 -6.49 -2.44
C CYS A 137 -13.82 -5.59 -1.66
N LEU A 138 -14.31 -4.48 -1.09
CA LEU A 138 -13.49 -3.57 -0.28
C LEU A 138 -12.93 -4.25 0.98
N LEU A 139 -13.75 -5.02 1.69
CA LEU A 139 -13.33 -5.73 2.91
C LEU A 139 -12.21 -6.72 2.58
N GLN A 140 -12.41 -7.53 1.55
CA GLN A 140 -11.46 -8.56 1.13
C GLN A 140 -10.16 -7.95 0.63
N GLN A 141 -10.23 -6.90 -0.19
CA GLN A 141 -9.05 -6.17 -0.63
C GLN A 141 -8.29 -5.59 0.56
N GLY A 142 -9.05 -5.15 1.56
CA GLY A 142 -8.52 -4.70 2.83
C GLY A 142 -7.70 -5.76 3.57
N TYR A 143 -8.11 -7.03 3.60
CA TYR A 143 -7.31 -8.09 4.21
C TYR A 143 -6.06 -8.42 3.39
N PHE A 144 -6.22 -8.69 2.09
CA PHE A 144 -5.11 -9.11 1.25
C PHE A 144 -4.07 -8.01 1.04
N SER A 145 -4.46 -6.72 1.02
CA SER A 145 -3.47 -5.64 0.95
C SER A 145 -2.61 -5.56 2.22
N ARG A 146 -3.15 -5.86 3.42
CA ARG A 146 -2.37 -5.90 4.66
C ARG A 146 -1.54 -7.16 4.79
N LEU A 147 -2.03 -8.32 4.38
CA LEU A 147 -1.22 -9.54 4.30
C LEU A 147 -0.03 -9.34 3.36
N CYS A 148 -0.27 -8.77 2.18
CA CYS A 148 0.79 -8.39 1.25
C CYS A 148 1.82 -7.47 1.91
N ARG A 149 1.35 -6.39 2.57
CA ARG A 149 2.23 -5.43 3.28
C ARG A 149 3.01 -6.07 4.43
N LEU A 150 2.40 -6.95 5.21
CA LEU A 150 3.02 -7.62 6.36
C LEU A 150 4.21 -8.48 5.93
N HIS A 151 4.08 -9.20 4.81
CA HIS A 151 5.10 -10.14 4.34
C HIS A 151 6.15 -9.52 3.42
N ARG A 152 5.94 -8.29 2.91
CA ARG A 152 6.78 -7.70 1.85
C ARG A 152 8.26 -7.55 2.22
N GLN A 153 8.58 -7.33 3.49
CA GLN A 153 9.99 -7.17 3.94
C GLN A 153 10.80 -8.47 3.78
N PHE A 154 10.12 -9.62 3.79
CA PHE A 154 10.73 -10.93 3.59
C PHE A 154 10.45 -11.48 2.19
N PHE A 155 9.86 -10.69 1.29
CA PHE A 155 9.45 -11.15 -0.03
C PHE A 155 10.64 -11.55 -0.91
N VAL A 156 11.65 -10.66 -1.00
CA VAL A 156 12.86 -10.91 -1.80
C VAL A 156 13.69 -12.04 -1.18
N ARG A 157 13.96 -11.95 0.13
CA ARG A 157 14.68 -12.98 0.88
C ARG A 157 14.02 -14.35 0.74
N GLY A 158 12.69 -14.42 0.83
CA GLY A 158 11.94 -15.67 0.70
C GLY A 158 11.99 -16.32 -0.68
N ALA A 159 12.42 -15.61 -1.73
CA ALA A 159 12.69 -16.23 -3.03
C ALA A 159 13.98 -17.08 -3.02
N ARG A 160 14.93 -16.76 -2.12
CA ARG A 160 16.28 -17.36 -2.08
C ARG A 160 16.51 -18.22 -0.84
N GLU A 161 15.95 -17.79 0.30
CA GLU A 161 16.14 -18.40 1.61
C GLU A 161 14.91 -19.23 1.99
N PRO A 162 15.04 -20.56 2.18
CA PRO A 162 13.91 -21.44 2.51
C PRO A 162 13.15 -21.05 3.78
N LEU A 163 13.85 -20.45 4.75
CA LEU A 163 13.26 -19.96 6.01
C LEU A 163 12.11 -18.98 5.76
N TYR A 164 12.24 -18.09 4.77
CA TYR A 164 11.28 -17.01 4.50
C TYR A 164 10.34 -17.32 3.33
N SER A 165 10.41 -18.52 2.75
CA SER A 165 9.63 -18.95 1.59
C SER A 165 8.12 -18.74 1.75
N TYR A 166 7.60 -18.94 2.96
CA TYR A 166 6.19 -18.69 3.26
C TYR A 166 5.79 -17.23 3.02
N SER A 167 6.63 -16.26 3.43
CA SER A 167 6.36 -14.84 3.17
C SER A 167 6.32 -14.51 1.69
N HIS A 168 7.24 -15.09 0.92
CA HIS A 168 7.27 -14.92 -0.53
C HIS A 168 5.95 -15.39 -1.16
N ILE A 169 5.50 -16.59 -0.78
CA ILE A 169 4.25 -17.18 -1.26
C ILE A 169 3.03 -16.33 -0.87
N VAL A 170 2.90 -15.96 0.41
CA VAL A 170 1.74 -15.21 0.91
C VAL A 170 1.68 -13.81 0.29
N CYS A 171 2.82 -13.14 0.14
CA CYS A 171 2.90 -11.82 -0.49
C CYS A 171 2.40 -11.87 -1.94
N LEU A 172 2.87 -12.83 -2.74
CA LEU A 172 2.41 -13.01 -4.13
C LEU A 172 0.94 -13.39 -4.24
N GLN A 173 0.49 -14.37 -3.44
CA GLN A 173 -0.91 -14.78 -3.43
C GLN A 173 -1.82 -13.60 -3.08
N SER A 174 -1.42 -12.80 -2.09
CA SER A 174 -2.16 -11.61 -1.68
C SER A 174 -2.16 -10.53 -2.75
N ALA A 175 -1.03 -10.26 -3.42
CA ALA A 175 -0.95 -9.32 -4.54
C ALA A 175 -1.86 -9.73 -5.70
N ARG A 176 -1.80 -11.00 -6.12
CA ARG A 176 -2.70 -11.54 -7.15
C ARG A 176 -4.18 -11.45 -6.73
N LYS A 177 -4.47 -11.69 -5.45
CA LYS A 177 -5.84 -11.59 -4.94
C LYS A 177 -6.37 -10.16 -4.97
N VAL A 178 -5.54 -9.15 -4.70
CA VAL A 178 -5.90 -7.73 -4.86
C VAL A 178 -6.29 -7.43 -6.32
N LEU A 179 -5.50 -7.89 -7.29
CA LEU A 179 -5.81 -7.70 -8.72
C LEU A 179 -7.08 -8.46 -9.15
N GLU A 180 -7.27 -9.69 -8.68
CA GLU A 180 -8.50 -10.46 -8.91
C GLU A 180 -9.73 -9.72 -8.37
N ILE A 181 -9.62 -9.11 -7.18
CA ILE A 181 -10.71 -8.33 -6.58
C ILE A 181 -11.00 -7.09 -7.41
N LYS A 182 -9.96 -6.38 -7.90
CA LYS A 182 -10.16 -5.24 -8.80
C LYS A 182 -10.89 -5.65 -10.07
N LYS A 183 -10.50 -6.79 -10.66
CA LYS A 183 -11.19 -7.35 -11.83
C LYS A 183 -12.65 -7.67 -11.53
N ILE A 184 -12.94 -8.29 -10.40
CA ILE A 184 -14.32 -8.54 -9.92
C ILE A 184 -15.09 -7.23 -9.79
N MET A 185 -14.49 -6.18 -9.24
CA MET A 185 -15.11 -4.86 -9.12
C MET A 185 -15.44 -4.22 -10.48
N ASP A 186 -14.65 -4.50 -11.51
CA ASP A 186 -14.81 -3.93 -12.85
C ASP A 186 -15.73 -4.76 -13.75
N GLU A 187 -15.79 -6.07 -13.56
CA GLU A 187 -16.44 -7.02 -14.47
C GLU A 187 -17.78 -7.56 -13.93
N ASP A 188 -17.90 -7.83 -12.62
CA ASP A 188 -19.13 -8.39 -12.04
C ASP A 188 -20.25 -7.34 -11.95
N GLU A 189 -21.50 -7.80 -11.97
CA GLU A 189 -22.69 -7.03 -11.64
C GLU A 189 -23.12 -7.26 -10.18
N PRO A 190 -23.74 -6.28 -9.51
CA PRO A 190 -24.05 -4.93 -10.00
C PRO A 190 -22.83 -3.99 -9.99
N LYS A 191 -22.75 -3.08 -10.98
CA LYS A 191 -21.77 -1.98 -10.95
C LYS A 191 -22.05 -1.00 -9.82
N PHE A 192 -21.00 -0.62 -9.10
CA PHE A 192 -21.06 0.43 -8.09
C PHE A 192 -20.78 1.80 -8.72
N THR A 193 -21.48 2.83 -8.26
CA THR A 193 -21.24 4.23 -8.63
C THR A 193 -20.85 5.01 -7.37
N PRO A 194 -19.69 5.69 -7.36
CA PRO A 194 -18.76 5.84 -8.49
C PRO A 194 -17.92 4.56 -8.76
N PRO A 195 -17.34 4.40 -9.96
CA PRO A 195 -16.53 3.23 -10.31
C PRO A 195 -15.33 3.01 -9.38
N SER A 196 -14.87 1.76 -9.27
CA SER A 196 -13.71 1.40 -8.45
C SER A 196 -12.43 2.17 -8.81
N SER A 197 -12.29 2.53 -10.10
CA SER A 197 -11.14 3.21 -10.66
C SER A 197 -10.95 4.65 -10.18
N VAL A 198 -11.98 5.27 -9.59
CA VAL A 198 -11.85 6.63 -9.02
C VAL A 198 -11.52 6.62 -7.52
N VAL A 199 -11.56 5.44 -6.88
CA VAL A 199 -11.29 5.29 -5.45
C VAL A 199 -9.79 5.10 -5.24
N TRP A 200 -9.11 6.13 -4.76
CA TRP A 200 -7.66 6.12 -4.60
C TRP A 200 -7.14 4.93 -3.79
N SER A 201 -7.77 4.61 -2.66
CA SER A 201 -7.34 3.49 -1.81
C SER A 201 -7.35 2.14 -2.52
N VAL A 202 -8.29 1.93 -3.45
CA VAL A 202 -8.32 0.73 -4.31
C VAL A 202 -7.14 0.75 -5.28
N MET A 203 -6.93 1.86 -5.98
CA MET A 203 -5.88 1.96 -6.99
C MET A 203 -4.47 1.95 -6.40
N HIS A 204 -4.29 2.51 -5.20
CA HIS A 204 -3.04 2.39 -4.44
C HIS A 204 -2.70 0.92 -4.15
N HIS A 205 -3.67 0.10 -3.73
CA HIS A 205 -3.43 -1.32 -3.49
C HIS A 205 -3.16 -2.09 -4.79
N VAL A 206 -3.82 -1.74 -5.89
CA VAL A 206 -3.52 -2.29 -7.23
C VAL A 206 -2.09 -1.97 -7.65
N PHE A 207 -1.63 -0.74 -7.45
CA PHE A 207 -0.25 -0.34 -7.76
C PHE A 207 0.77 -1.13 -6.93
N MET A 208 0.57 -1.22 -5.61
CA MET A 208 1.47 -1.99 -4.75
C MET A 208 1.50 -3.48 -5.15
N ALA A 209 0.36 -4.06 -5.54
CA ALA A 209 0.33 -5.42 -6.06
C ALA A 209 1.11 -5.55 -7.39
N ALA A 210 0.97 -4.59 -8.31
CA ALA A 210 1.72 -4.57 -9.56
C ALA A 210 3.25 -4.51 -9.32
N VAL A 211 3.69 -3.69 -8.36
CA VAL A 211 5.12 -3.64 -7.96
C VAL A 211 5.59 -4.99 -7.43
N ILE A 212 4.84 -5.64 -6.54
CA ILE A 212 5.23 -6.97 -6.03
C ILE A 212 5.37 -7.99 -7.16
N LEU A 213 4.47 -7.98 -8.14
CA LEU A 213 4.58 -8.86 -9.31
C LEU A 213 5.76 -8.49 -10.23
N LEU A 214 6.06 -7.20 -10.42
CA LEU A 214 7.25 -6.76 -11.16
C LEU A 214 8.52 -7.27 -10.48
N LEU A 215 8.61 -7.16 -9.15
CA LEU A 215 9.74 -7.70 -8.40
C LEU A 215 9.86 -9.22 -8.58
N ASP A 216 8.74 -9.95 -8.54
CA ASP A 216 8.71 -11.39 -8.80
C ASP A 216 9.31 -11.75 -10.17
N VAL A 217 8.96 -11.00 -11.22
CA VAL A 217 9.54 -11.16 -12.56
C VAL A 217 11.05 -10.92 -12.54
N CYS A 218 11.51 -9.86 -11.87
CA CYS A 218 12.93 -9.51 -11.82
C CYS A 218 13.77 -10.59 -11.13
N PHE A 219 13.25 -11.22 -10.08
CA PHE A 219 13.95 -12.27 -9.33
C PHE A 219 13.83 -13.66 -9.94
N ASN A 220 12.78 -13.91 -10.74
CA ASN A 220 12.49 -15.19 -11.37
C ASN A 220 12.43 -15.06 -12.91
N TRP A 221 13.38 -14.31 -13.49
CA TRP A 221 13.36 -13.95 -14.91
C TRP A 221 13.64 -15.13 -15.85
N ASP A 222 14.33 -16.16 -15.37
CA ASP A 222 14.75 -17.35 -16.12
C ASP A 222 13.82 -18.57 -15.92
N ASP A 223 12.77 -18.43 -15.12
CA ASP A 223 11.82 -19.51 -14.84
C ASP A 223 10.79 -19.69 -15.98
N ILE A 224 10.30 -20.93 -16.15
CA ILE A 224 9.42 -21.35 -17.25
C ILE A 224 8.13 -20.49 -17.35
N LEU A 225 7.70 -19.89 -16.24
CA LEU A 225 6.51 -19.04 -16.16
C LEU A 225 6.81 -17.55 -16.31
N ALA A 226 8.03 -17.15 -16.70
CA ALA A 226 8.43 -15.74 -16.77
C ALA A 226 7.51 -14.92 -17.69
N GLU A 227 7.17 -15.45 -18.87
CA GLU A 227 6.29 -14.75 -19.81
C GLU A 227 4.87 -14.55 -19.25
N LYS A 228 4.35 -15.56 -18.55
CA LYS A 228 3.07 -15.45 -17.86
C LYS A 228 3.12 -14.40 -16.74
N ARG A 229 4.21 -14.36 -15.97
CA ARG A 229 4.38 -13.33 -14.92
C ARG A 229 4.48 -11.93 -15.52
N LYS A 230 5.17 -11.75 -16.66
CA LYS A 230 5.19 -10.48 -17.40
C LYS A 230 3.79 -10.07 -17.84
N GLU A 231 2.99 -11.00 -18.37
CA GLU A 231 1.60 -10.73 -18.75
C GLU A 231 0.74 -10.30 -17.55
N GLU A 232 0.91 -10.93 -16.38
CA GLU A 232 0.23 -10.53 -15.14
C GLU A 232 0.58 -9.08 -14.72
N VAL A 233 1.84 -8.67 -14.87
CA VAL A 233 2.27 -7.28 -14.60
C VAL A 233 1.65 -6.30 -15.59
N LEU A 234 1.67 -6.62 -16.89
CA LEU A 234 1.09 -5.76 -17.93
C LEU A 234 -0.42 -5.61 -17.77
N ASP A 235 -1.12 -6.65 -17.31
CA ASP A 235 -2.55 -6.56 -16.99
C ASP A 235 -2.83 -5.58 -15.86
N ALA A 236 -2.03 -5.63 -14.79
CA ALA A 236 -2.12 -4.66 -13.71
C ALA A 236 -1.80 -3.23 -14.20
N CYS A 237 -0.85 -3.06 -15.12
CA CYS A 237 -0.53 -1.77 -15.72
C CYS A 237 -1.71 -1.21 -16.53
N ARG A 238 -2.38 -2.03 -17.34
CA ARG A 238 -3.60 -1.63 -18.05
C ARG A 238 -4.70 -1.15 -17.09
N MET A 239 -4.89 -1.85 -15.97
CA MET A 239 -5.84 -1.42 -14.94
C MET A 239 -5.51 -0.02 -14.38
N LEU A 240 -4.22 0.25 -14.15
CA LEU A 240 -3.74 1.56 -13.67
C LEU A 240 -3.91 2.65 -14.74
N SER A 241 -3.49 2.40 -15.99
CA SER A 241 -3.65 3.33 -17.13
C SER A 241 -5.10 3.75 -17.32
N ASN A 242 -6.02 2.79 -17.33
CA ASN A 242 -7.46 3.05 -17.47
C ASN A 242 -8.00 3.90 -16.32
N ALA A 243 -7.48 3.72 -15.10
CA ALA A 243 -7.90 4.49 -13.95
C ALA A 243 -7.40 5.95 -13.99
N GLN A 244 -6.21 6.21 -14.55
CA GLN A 244 -5.68 7.56 -14.74
C GLN A 244 -6.56 8.41 -15.68
N LEU A 245 -7.25 7.77 -16.63
CA LEU A 245 -8.20 8.44 -17.52
C LEU A 245 -9.51 8.82 -16.81
N SER A 246 -9.80 8.18 -15.68
CA SER A 246 -11.09 8.28 -14.98
C SER A 246 -11.10 9.30 -13.83
N SER A 247 -9.93 9.64 -13.26
CA SER A 247 -9.85 10.49 -12.06
C SER A 247 -8.50 11.22 -11.98
N SER A 248 -8.53 12.55 -11.80
CA SER A 248 -7.33 13.37 -11.59
C SER A 248 -6.58 12.98 -10.31
N LEU A 249 -7.33 12.74 -9.22
CA LEU A 249 -6.78 12.28 -7.95
C LEU A 249 -5.98 10.98 -8.15
N VAL A 250 -6.57 10.00 -8.82
CA VAL A 250 -5.90 8.72 -9.08
C VAL A 250 -4.72 8.88 -10.02
N LYS A 251 -4.83 9.75 -11.04
CA LYS A 251 -3.74 10.08 -11.96
C LYS A 251 -2.54 10.66 -11.21
N GLU A 252 -2.75 11.66 -10.37
CA GLU A 252 -1.72 12.31 -9.57
C GLU A 252 -1.04 11.33 -8.62
N GLY A 253 -1.82 10.51 -7.92
CA GLY A 253 -1.29 9.49 -7.02
C GLY A 253 -0.46 8.43 -7.76
N ILE A 254 -0.92 7.92 -8.91
CA ILE A 254 -0.15 6.96 -9.72
C ILE A 254 1.16 7.60 -10.19
N ASN A 255 1.12 8.85 -10.66
CA ASN A 255 2.31 9.57 -11.10
C ASN A 255 3.33 9.74 -9.97
N ALA A 256 2.87 10.06 -8.75
CA ALA A 256 3.74 10.18 -7.58
C ALA A 256 4.46 8.85 -7.27
N MET A 257 3.73 7.73 -7.22
CA MET A 257 4.34 6.41 -7.00
C MET A 257 5.25 5.97 -8.14
N MET A 258 4.90 6.28 -9.40
CA MET A 258 5.77 6.02 -10.54
C MET A 258 7.08 6.80 -10.46
N GLY A 259 7.04 8.06 -10.00
CA GLY A 259 8.24 8.87 -9.78
C GLY A 259 9.21 8.22 -8.79
N VAL A 260 8.68 7.66 -7.69
CA VAL A 260 9.48 6.91 -6.71
C VAL A 260 10.06 5.63 -7.33
N LEU A 261 9.22 4.83 -8.00
CA LEU A 261 9.66 3.58 -8.65
C LEU A 261 10.78 3.83 -9.66
N GLN A 262 10.60 4.81 -10.55
CA GLN A 262 11.59 5.17 -11.57
C GLN A 262 12.87 5.73 -10.97
N LYS A 263 12.78 6.52 -9.90
CA LYS A 263 13.96 7.06 -9.21
C LYS A 263 14.83 5.90 -8.71
N HIS A 264 14.26 4.97 -7.95
CA HIS A 264 15.00 3.78 -7.48
C HIS A 264 15.55 2.97 -8.64
N TRP A 265 14.72 2.67 -9.65
CA TRP A 265 15.15 1.90 -10.81
C TRP A 265 16.35 2.51 -11.55
N LYS A 266 16.40 3.83 -11.69
CA LYS A 266 17.54 4.54 -12.32
C LYS A 266 18.79 4.53 -11.46
N HIS A 267 18.66 4.70 -10.14
CA HIS A 267 19.82 4.67 -9.23
C HIS A 267 20.48 3.28 -9.25
N GLU A 268 19.68 2.22 -9.33
CA GLU A 268 20.17 0.84 -9.39
C GLU A 268 20.85 0.53 -10.73
N LYS A 269 20.29 0.99 -11.87
CA LYS A 269 20.96 0.89 -13.18
C LYS A 269 22.34 1.57 -13.17
N LEU A 270 22.48 2.71 -12.48
CA LEU A 270 23.77 3.42 -12.36
C LEU A 270 24.76 2.67 -11.45
N ALA A 271 24.28 2.04 -10.38
CA ALA A 271 25.12 1.23 -9.48
C ALA A 271 25.60 -0.08 -10.10
N ALA A 272 24.77 -0.72 -10.94
CA ALA A 272 25.09 -1.97 -11.63
C ALA A 272 26.06 -1.80 -12.81
N SER A 273 26.32 -0.57 -13.27
CA SER A 273 27.30 -0.31 -14.34
C SER A 273 28.73 -0.38 -13.77
N PRO A 274 29.55 -1.38 -14.13
CA PRO A 274 30.89 -1.47 -13.59
C PRO A 274 31.71 -0.32 -14.16
N ASN A 275 32.13 0.58 -13.28
CA ASN A 275 32.99 1.72 -13.61
C ASN A 275 34.37 1.20 -14.04
N ARG A 276 34.48 0.76 -15.30
CA ARG A 276 35.71 0.33 -15.94
C ARG A 276 36.46 1.59 -16.37
N ASN A 277 37.06 2.28 -15.40
CA ASN A 277 38.25 3.14 -15.53
C ASN A 277 38.47 3.93 -14.24
N SER A 278 39.15 3.32 -13.28
CA SER A 278 39.85 4.05 -12.22
C SER A 278 41.13 3.31 -11.93
N ILE A 279 42.19 3.69 -12.65
CA ILE A 279 43.55 3.29 -12.36
C ILE A 279 43.91 3.92 -10.99
N PRO A 280 44.30 3.15 -9.97
CA PRO A 280 44.73 3.73 -8.71
C PRO A 280 46.13 4.31 -8.91
N ASN A 281 46.23 5.63 -8.99
CA ASN A 281 47.52 6.31 -9.01
C ASN A 281 48.06 6.36 -7.58
N VAL A 282 48.95 5.41 -7.27
CA VAL A 282 49.74 5.39 -6.04
C VAL A 282 50.84 6.44 -6.19
N ASN A 283 50.84 7.48 -5.35
CA ASN A 283 52.06 8.24 -5.08
C ASN A 283 52.11 8.73 -3.62
N ALA A 284 53.04 8.09 -2.92
CA ALA A 284 53.97 8.48 -1.86
C ALA A 284 53.77 9.75 -0.99
N ALA A 285 54.22 9.58 0.26
CA ALA A 285 54.06 10.42 1.44
C ALA A 285 55.06 11.58 1.61
N GLY A 286 54.63 12.56 2.41
CA GLY A 286 55.44 13.33 3.39
C GLY A 286 55.60 14.84 3.11
N PRO A 287 55.93 15.69 4.11
CA PRO A 287 55.70 15.64 5.56
C PRO A 287 55.02 16.93 6.12
N ASP A 288 54.95 17.00 7.45
CA ASP A 288 54.05 17.77 8.33
C ASP A 288 54.49 19.22 8.72
N MET A 289 53.52 19.98 9.26
CA MET A 289 53.57 21.20 10.15
C MET A 289 53.83 22.63 9.60
N PRO A 290 53.43 23.74 10.32
CA PRO A 290 52.30 23.96 11.25
C PRO A 290 51.63 25.38 11.26
N ARG A 291 50.64 25.58 12.18
CA ARG A 291 50.14 26.83 12.84
C ARG A 291 49.06 27.69 12.10
N GLN A 292 48.03 28.32 12.69
CA GLN A 292 47.52 28.57 14.07
C GLN A 292 46.11 29.27 13.98
N PRO A 293 45.43 29.77 15.07
CA PRO A 293 44.01 29.51 15.34
C PRO A 293 43.02 30.72 15.30
N LEU A 294 41.71 30.39 15.26
CA LEU A 294 40.48 31.01 15.86
C LEU A 294 40.31 32.56 15.91
N PRO A 295 39.05 33.05 15.75
CA PRO A 295 38.23 33.21 16.95
C PRO A 295 36.73 32.88 16.80
N SER A 296 36.20 32.43 17.93
CA SER A 296 34.81 32.21 18.27
C SER A 296 34.03 33.52 18.41
N THR A 297 32.75 33.50 18.04
CA THR A 297 31.74 34.37 18.66
C THR A 297 30.41 33.62 18.79
N SER A 298 29.93 33.60 20.03
CA SER A 298 28.66 33.06 20.48
C SER A 298 27.47 33.90 19.99
N GLY A 299 26.31 33.25 19.89
CA GLY A 299 25.02 33.91 20.08
C GLY A 299 23.89 33.32 19.25
N ALA A 300 23.12 32.39 19.82
CA ALA A 300 21.75 32.15 19.38
C ALA A 300 20.88 31.81 20.58
N SER A 301 20.10 32.80 20.99
CA SER A 301 19.09 32.76 22.03
C SER A 301 17.83 32.04 21.52
N TYR A 302 17.19 31.28 22.39
CA TYR A 302 15.84 30.72 22.18
C TYR A 302 14.77 31.78 22.43
N THR A 303 13.77 31.88 21.54
CA THR A 303 12.37 32.25 21.89
C THR A 303 11.38 31.80 20.79
N PRO A 304 10.08 31.63 21.11
CA PRO A 304 9.17 30.69 20.46
C PRO A 304 8.21 31.31 19.41
N ALA A 305 7.49 30.40 18.74
CA ALA A 305 6.37 30.53 17.82
C ALA A 305 5.63 31.89 17.74
N THR A 306 5.44 32.39 16.52
CA THR A 306 4.30 33.24 16.15
C THR A 306 3.93 33.02 14.68
N THR A 307 2.63 32.80 14.48
CA THR A 307 1.74 33.01 13.31
C THR A 307 2.39 33.44 11.99
N ILE A 308 2.20 32.64 10.92
CA ILE A 308 2.44 33.08 9.53
C ILE A 308 1.07 33.37 8.90
N GLU A 309 0.86 34.64 8.55
CA GLU A 309 -0.24 35.15 7.73
C GLU A 309 -0.09 34.67 6.28
N LEU A 310 -1.23 34.42 5.63
CA LEU A 310 -1.35 34.03 4.22
C LEU A 310 -1.10 35.24 3.30
N ASP A 311 -0.05 35.19 2.48
CA ASP A 311 0.11 36.06 1.32
C ASP A 311 -0.53 35.42 0.06
N PRO A 312 -1.12 36.23 -0.85
CA PRO A 312 -1.81 35.74 -2.05
C PRO A 312 -0.85 35.25 -3.14
N PRO A 313 -1.30 34.38 -4.08
CA PRO A 313 -0.42 33.71 -5.01
C PRO A 313 0.08 34.66 -6.11
N GLY A 314 1.41 34.78 -6.20
CA GLY A 314 2.08 35.39 -7.35
C GLY A 314 2.24 34.39 -8.50
N ASP A 315 1.95 34.86 -9.71
CA ASP A 315 1.97 34.11 -10.97
C ASP A 315 3.27 33.33 -11.21
N LEU A 316 3.13 32.02 -11.48
CA LEU A 316 4.21 31.16 -11.96
C LEU A 316 4.43 31.37 -13.46
N PRO A 317 5.69 31.45 -13.95
CA PRO A 317 5.97 31.52 -15.37
C PRO A 317 5.68 30.16 -16.03
N SER A 318 4.83 30.20 -17.05
CA SER A 318 4.50 29.10 -17.95
C SER A 318 5.70 28.68 -18.79
N ASN A 319 6.42 27.65 -18.35
CA ASN A 319 7.24 26.81 -19.21
C ASN A 319 6.67 25.39 -19.14
N LEU A 320 5.61 25.15 -19.92
CA LEU A 320 5.21 23.81 -20.33
C LEU A 320 6.19 23.39 -21.42
N ASP A 321 7.24 22.69 -21.01
CA ASP A 321 8.10 21.97 -21.94
C ASP A 321 7.61 20.51 -22.01
N ASP A 322 7.56 20.00 -23.23
CA ASP A 322 7.01 18.70 -23.66
C ASP A 322 7.35 17.56 -22.69
N THR A 323 6.34 17.07 -21.95
CA THR A 323 6.48 15.79 -21.24
C THR A 323 5.99 14.70 -22.18
N ASP A 324 6.94 14.04 -22.84
CA ASP A 324 6.81 12.77 -23.58
C ASP A 324 5.71 11.89 -22.91
N GLU A 325 4.53 11.80 -23.52
CA GLU A 325 3.41 10.94 -23.07
C GLU A 325 3.78 9.46 -23.29
N ARG A 326 4.86 8.99 -22.66
CA ARG A 326 5.14 7.56 -22.58
C ARG A 326 3.99 6.93 -21.83
N GLN A 327 3.30 6.00 -22.50
CA GLN A 327 2.21 5.28 -21.88
C GLN A 327 2.80 4.46 -20.72
N LEU A 328 2.05 4.34 -19.63
CA LEU A 328 2.50 3.60 -18.44
C LEU A 328 3.01 2.20 -18.83
N GLU A 329 2.31 1.54 -19.75
CA GLU A 329 2.69 0.23 -20.29
C GLU A 329 4.09 0.20 -20.91
N ASP A 330 4.52 1.26 -21.61
CA ASP A 330 5.85 1.35 -22.20
C ASP A 330 6.93 1.40 -21.12
N ILE A 331 6.69 2.17 -20.05
CA ILE A 331 7.62 2.31 -18.92
C ILE A 331 7.79 0.97 -18.21
N TRP A 332 6.70 0.27 -17.93
CA TRP A 332 6.75 -1.02 -17.25
C TRP A 332 7.32 -2.12 -18.14
N SER A 333 7.06 -2.10 -19.45
CA SER A 333 7.71 -3.02 -20.40
C SER A 333 9.22 -2.81 -20.42
N GLU A 334 9.69 -1.55 -20.45
CA GLU A 334 11.12 -1.24 -20.35
C GLU A 334 11.73 -1.75 -19.03
N MET A 335 11.01 -1.66 -17.92
CA MET A 335 11.46 -2.21 -16.64
C MET A 335 11.54 -3.74 -16.68
N LEU A 336 10.52 -4.42 -17.23
CA LEU A 336 10.50 -5.88 -17.34
C LEU A 336 11.65 -6.41 -18.22
N ASP A 337 11.96 -5.74 -19.33
CA ASP A 337 13.03 -6.14 -20.25
C ASP A 337 14.42 -5.92 -19.66
N ASN A 338 14.57 -4.92 -18.80
CA ASN A 338 15.83 -4.64 -18.11
C ASN A 338 15.96 -5.35 -16.75
N GLY A 339 14.90 -6.02 -16.28
CA GLY A 339 14.82 -6.63 -14.96
C GLY A 339 15.86 -7.73 -14.71
N ALA A 340 16.32 -8.42 -15.76
CA ALA A 340 17.34 -9.47 -15.64
C ALA A 340 18.75 -8.94 -15.32
N ASN A 341 19.03 -7.65 -15.55
CA ASN A 341 20.35 -7.02 -15.32
C ASN A 341 20.50 -6.43 -13.90
N LEU A 342 19.48 -6.60 -13.06
CA LEU A 342 19.38 -5.99 -11.74
C LEU A 342 19.87 -6.98 -10.68
N ASP A 343 21.18 -6.99 -10.42
CA ASP A 343 21.77 -7.72 -9.29
C ASP A 343 21.67 -6.88 -8.01
N LEU A 344 20.47 -6.79 -7.43
CA LEU A 344 20.23 -5.98 -6.23
C LEU A 344 20.40 -6.76 -4.94
N GLY A 345 20.93 -6.06 -3.94
CA GLY A 345 20.86 -6.47 -2.53
C GLY A 345 19.46 -6.23 -1.92
N ASP A 346 19.07 -7.10 -0.99
CA ASP A 346 17.74 -7.14 -0.36
C ASP A 346 17.31 -5.81 0.31
N THR A 347 18.27 -4.98 0.73
CA THR A 347 18.02 -3.70 1.42
C THR A 347 17.46 -2.62 0.49
N ALA A 348 17.82 -2.64 -0.80
CA ALA A 348 17.37 -1.64 -1.77
C ALA A 348 15.87 -1.73 -2.06
N TRP A 349 15.36 -2.96 -2.24
CA TRP A 349 13.93 -3.20 -2.51
C TRP A 349 13.04 -2.95 -1.31
N THR A 350 13.52 -3.27 -0.11
CA THR A 350 12.78 -2.97 1.12
C THR A 350 12.63 -1.46 1.32
N GLY A 351 13.67 -0.69 0.96
CA GLY A 351 13.64 0.78 0.89
C GLY A 351 12.63 1.29 -0.12
N LEU A 352 12.65 0.79 -1.37
CA LEU A 352 11.67 1.15 -2.40
C LEU A 352 10.23 0.91 -1.93
N LEU A 353 9.92 -0.29 -1.43
CA LEU A 353 8.56 -0.64 -1.01
C LEU A 353 8.07 0.24 0.15
N THR A 354 8.99 0.69 1.01
CA THR A 354 8.72 1.64 2.08
C THR A 354 8.46 3.05 1.52
N GLU A 355 9.29 3.54 0.61
CA GLU A 355 9.10 4.85 -0.03
C GLU A 355 7.83 4.91 -0.90
N LEU A 356 7.52 3.84 -1.63
CA LEU A 356 6.26 3.71 -2.37
C LEU A 356 5.06 3.75 -1.43
N THR A 357 5.19 3.09 -0.28
CA THR A 357 4.18 3.20 0.76
C THR A 357 4.12 4.60 1.32
N ASN A 358 5.17 5.43 1.25
CA ASN A 358 5.15 6.80 1.80
C ASN A 358 4.96 7.89 0.74
N ALA A 359 4.79 7.51 -0.52
CA ALA A 359 4.44 8.42 -1.60
C ALA A 359 3.05 9.01 -1.34
N THR A 360 3.03 10.19 -0.74
CA THR A 360 1.79 10.93 -0.46
C THR A 360 1.21 11.52 -1.74
N MET A 361 -0.10 11.66 -1.75
CA MET A 361 -0.80 12.55 -2.68
C MET A 361 -0.16 13.95 -2.64
N PRO A 362 -0.03 14.66 -3.76
CA PRO A 362 0.18 16.10 -3.73
C PRO A 362 -0.93 16.72 -2.86
N GLY A 363 -0.53 17.53 -1.88
CA GLY A 363 -1.43 18.19 -0.93
C GLY A 363 -2.18 19.38 -1.54
#